data_AF-A0A432ZZW6-F1
#
_entry.id   AF-A0A432ZZW6-F1
#
_cell.length_a   1.000
_cell.length_b   1.000
_cell.length_c   1.000
_cell.angle_alpha   90.00
_cell.angle_beta   90.00
_cell.angle_gamma   90.00
#
_symmetry.space_group_name_H-M   'P 1'
#
loop_
_entity.id
_entity.type
_entity.pdbx_description
1 polymer ?
#
loop_
_entity_poly.entity_id
_entity_poly.type
_entity_poly.pdbx_seq_one_letter_code
_entity_poly.pdbx_strand_id
1 'polypeptide(L)' 'MLINHGRAGGPLRTTATTSHGPKPRPTVVTVAAIDPQNLEFARAMHDFVPETPQELALRRGDIVAILQKIIR' A
#
# COMPACT_ATOMS: atom_id res chain seq x y z
N MET A 1 19.89 58.51 23.68
CA MET A 1 18.69 57.86 24.26
C MET A 1 17.47 58.61 23.74
N LEU A 2 16.77 58.02 22.77
CA LEU A 2 15.47 58.48 22.26
C LEU A 2 14.68 57.21 21.91
N ILE A 3 13.47 57.13 22.46
CA ILE A 3 12.65 55.93 22.56
C ILE A 3 11.68 55.94 21.37
N ASN A 4 11.77 54.97 20.46
CA ASN A 4 10.76 54.82 19.42
C ASN A 4 9.63 53.89 19.92
N HIS A 5 8.46 54.47 20.15
CA HIS A 5 7.21 53.77 20.43
C HIS A 5 6.52 53.48 19.10
N GLY A 6 6.27 52.21 18.80
CA GLY A 6 5.48 51.80 17.64
C GLY A 6 4.82 50.45 17.89
N ARG A 7 3.51 50.48 18.15
CA ARG A 7 2.66 49.40 18.63
C ARG A 7 2.04 48.61 17.45
N ALA A 8 1.68 47.35 17.76
CA ALA A 8 0.62 46.51 17.18
C ALA A 8 0.91 45.74 15.89
N GLY A 9 1.19 44.44 16.07
CA GLY A 9 1.15 43.41 15.03
C GLY A 9 1.15 42.00 15.65
N GLY A 10 0.16 41.71 16.50
CA GLY A 10 -0.12 40.34 16.99
C GLY A 10 -0.99 39.55 16.01
N PRO A 11 -1.28 38.26 16.28
CA PRO A 11 -0.66 37.17 15.53
C PRO A 11 -1.65 36.49 14.57
N LEU A 12 -1.13 35.91 13.49
CA LEU A 12 -1.85 34.83 12.79
C LEU A 12 -0.95 33.60 12.72
N ARG A 13 -0.95 32.82 13.80
CA ARG A 13 -0.45 31.44 13.77
C ARG A 13 -1.52 30.60 13.09
N THR A 14 -1.42 30.40 11.79
CA THR A 14 -2.16 29.35 11.09
C THR A 14 -1.52 28.00 11.43
N THR A 15 -1.94 27.41 12.53
CA THR A 15 -1.77 25.96 12.73
C THR A 15 -2.77 25.24 11.83
N ALA A 16 -2.35 24.89 10.62
CA ALA A 16 -3.05 23.91 9.82
C ALA A 16 -2.80 22.52 10.42
N THR A 17 -3.58 22.16 11.44
CA THR A 17 -3.62 20.80 11.98
C THR A 17 -4.52 19.97 11.09
N THR A 18 -3.98 19.32 10.06
CA THR A 18 -4.74 18.33 9.29
C THR A 18 -4.86 17.05 10.13
N SER A 19 -5.98 16.92 10.84
CA SER A 19 -6.35 15.71 11.59
C SER A 19 -6.62 14.55 10.63
N HIS A 20 -5.58 13.82 10.23
CA HIS A 20 -5.74 12.51 9.63
C HIS A 20 -6.02 11.51 10.74
N GLY A 21 -7.29 11.10 10.88
CA GLY A 21 -7.65 9.97 11.73
C GLY A 21 -6.88 8.70 11.35
N PRO A 22 -6.76 7.71 12.25
CA PRO A 22 -6.08 6.47 11.93
C PRO A 22 -6.79 5.79 10.76
N LYS A 23 -6.14 5.77 9.59
CA LYS A 23 -6.55 4.88 8.49
C LYS A 23 -6.62 3.46 9.06
N PRO A 24 -7.73 2.72 8.88
CA PRO A 24 -7.80 1.34 9.30
C PRO A 24 -6.61 0.61 8.67
N ARG A 25 -5.70 0.12 9.52
CA ARG A 25 -4.58 -0.70 9.09
C ARG A 25 -5.20 -1.93 8.44
N PRO A 26 -4.90 -2.25 7.17
CA PRO A 26 -5.34 -3.51 6.60
C PRO A 26 -4.84 -4.62 7.53
N THR A 27 -5.77 -5.37 8.10
CA THR A 27 -5.47 -6.55 8.90
C THR A 27 -4.71 -7.48 7.97
N VAL A 28 -3.42 -7.66 8.23
CA VAL A 28 -2.62 -8.64 7.49
C VAL A 28 -3.24 -9.98 7.85
N VAL A 29 -4.04 -10.52 6.93
CA VAL A 29 -4.49 -11.90 7.02
C VAL A 29 -3.20 -12.72 6.90
N THR A 30 -2.73 -13.25 8.02
CA THR A 30 -1.54 -14.09 8.07
C THR A 30 -1.88 -15.37 7.33
N VAL A 31 -1.68 -15.37 6.02
CA VAL A 31 -1.53 -16.60 5.24
C VAL A 31 -0.51 -17.45 6.00
N ALA A 32 -0.90 -18.68 6.34
CA ALA A 32 -0.03 -19.63 7.05
C ALA A 32 1.38 -19.54 6.45
N ALA A 33 2.41 -19.40 7.28
CA ALA A 33 3.75 -18.99 6.87
C ALA A 33 4.21 -19.75 5.62
N ILE A 34 4.09 -19.10 4.46
CA ILE A 34 4.54 -19.66 3.18
C ILE A 34 6.04 -19.42 3.16
N ASP A 35 6.84 -20.48 3.24
CA ASP A 35 8.29 -20.37 3.08
C ASP A 35 8.61 -20.02 1.62
N PRO A 36 9.06 -18.78 1.31
CA PRO A 36 9.28 -18.36 -0.06
C PRO A 36 10.44 -19.09 -0.74
N GLN A 37 11.34 -19.72 0.04
CA GLN A 37 12.49 -20.45 -0.51
C GLN A 37 12.09 -21.77 -1.18
N ASN A 38 10.92 -22.30 -0.84
CA ASN A 38 10.41 -23.58 -1.36
C ASN A 38 9.31 -23.40 -2.43
N LEU A 39 9.09 -22.18 -2.92
CA LEU A 39 8.11 -21.90 -3.95
C LEU A 39 8.71 -21.99 -5.36
N GLU A 40 7.96 -22.56 -6.28
CA GLU A 40 8.19 -22.38 -7.70
C GLU A 40 7.59 -21.03 -8.13
N PHE A 41 8.26 -20.32 -9.03
CA PHE A 41 7.75 -19.08 -9.60
C PHE A 41 7.53 -19.23 -11.10
N ALA A 42 6.45 -18.63 -11.59
CA ALA A 42 6.13 -18.56 -13.00
C ALA A 42 6.03 -17.09 -13.46
N ARG A 43 6.31 -16.86 -14.74
CA ARG A 43 6.11 -15.56 -15.39
C ARG A 43 4.91 -15.60 -16.31
N ALA A 44 3.99 -14.66 -16.16
CA ALA A 44 2.85 -14.51 -17.08
C ALA A 44 3.34 -14.08 -18.47
N MET A 45 3.01 -14.85 -19.51
CA MET A 45 3.41 -14.57 -20.89
C MET A 45 2.45 -13.62 -21.61
N HIS A 46 1.24 -13.49 -21.10
CA HIS A 46 0.15 -12.68 -21.62
C HIS A 46 -0.62 -12.04 -20.47
N ASP A 47 -1.42 -11.03 -20.79
CA ASP A 47 -2.42 -10.52 -19.86
C ASP A 47 -3.54 -11.54 -19.71
N PHE A 48 -4.13 -11.61 -18.52
CA PHE A 48 -5.27 -12.45 -18.21
C PHE A 48 -6.31 -11.64 -17.44
N VAL A 49 -7.52 -11.57 -18.00
CA VAL A 49 -8.69 -10.99 -17.34
C VAL A 49 -9.47 -12.15 -16.74
N PRO A 50 -9.64 -12.21 -15.41
CA PRO A 50 -10.34 -13.29 -14.75
C PRO A 50 -11.84 -13.24 -15.08
N GLU A 51 -12.45 -14.42 -15.21
CA GLU A 51 -13.88 -14.58 -15.43
C GLU A 51 -14.64 -14.64 -14.09
N THR A 52 -13.96 -15.12 -13.04
CA THR A 52 -14.53 -15.27 -11.70
C THR A 52 -13.71 -14.53 -10.62
N PRO A 53 -14.32 -14.11 -9.50
CA PRO A 53 -13.60 -13.46 -8.40
C PRO A 53 -12.52 -14.32 -7.72
N GLN A 54 -12.56 -15.63 -7.91
CA GLN A 54 -11.59 -16.58 -7.35
C GLN A 54 -10.31 -16.69 -8.17
N GLU A 55 -10.32 -16.18 -9.40
CA GLU A 55 -9.16 -16.18 -10.28
C GLU A 55 -8.30 -14.93 -10.07
N LEU A 56 -6.99 -15.12 -10.18
CA LEU A 56 -6.02 -14.04 -10.09
C LEU A 56 -5.89 -13.37 -11.46
N ALA A 57 -6.14 -12.05 -11.53
CA ALA A 57 -5.79 -11.27 -12.71
C ALA A 57 -4.27 -11.20 -12.89
N LEU A 58 -3.79 -11.32 -14.13
CA LEU A 58 -2.36 -11.28 -14.46
C LEU A 58 -2.09 -10.27 -15.57
N ARG A 59 -0.92 -9.64 -15.53
CA ARG A 59 -0.35 -8.89 -16.65
C ARG A 59 0.88 -9.59 -17.19
N ARG A 60 1.14 -9.44 -18.49
CA ARG A 60 2.36 -9.92 -19.13
C ARG A 60 3.58 -9.42 -18.36
N GLY A 61 4.41 -10.34 -17.92
CA GLY A 61 5.63 -10.07 -17.16
C GLY A 61 5.49 -10.24 -15.65
N ASP A 62 4.27 -10.38 -15.11
CA ASP A 62 4.07 -10.64 -13.69
C ASP A 62 4.79 -11.93 -13.27
N ILE A 63 5.42 -11.90 -12.09
CA ILE A 63 6.04 -13.06 -11.46
C ILE A 63 5.14 -13.50 -10.31
N VAL A 64 4.66 -14.74 -10.37
CA VAL A 64 3.75 -15.31 -9.37
C VAL A 64 4.33 -16.56 -8.75
N ALA A 65 4.06 -16.77 -7.46
CA ALA A 65 4.40 -18.01 -6.79
C ALA A 65 3.33 -19.07 -7.06
N ILE A 66 3.77 -20.28 -7.37
CA ILE A 66 2.90 -21.45 -7.53
C ILE A 66 2.68 -22.07 -6.15
N LEU A 67 1.47 -21.94 -5.62
CA LEU A 67 1.11 -22.48 -4.30
C LEU A 67 0.79 -23.98 -4.35
N GLN A 68 0.15 -24.44 -5.43
CA GLN A 68 -0.21 -25.84 -5.62
C GLN A 68 -0.32 -26.16 -7.11
N LYS A 69 0.18 -27.33 -7.52
CA LYS A 69 0.00 -27.89 -8.87
C LYS A 69 -0.81 -29.18 -8.76
N ILE A 70 -1.98 -29.22 -9.40
CA ILE A 70 -2.79 -30.43 -9.48
C ILE A 70 -2.33 -31.19 -10.73
N ILE A 71 -1.68 -32.34 -10.53
CA ILE A 71 -1.30 -33.25 -11.61
C ILE A 71 -2.43 -34.28 -11.75
N ARG A 72 -2.90 -34.51 -12.96
CA ARG A 72 -3.89 -35.56 -13.27
C ARG A 72 -3.22 -36.77 -13.89
#